data_AF-A0A5Q4FNX3-F1
#
_entry.id   AF-A0A5Q4FNX3-F1
#
_cell.length_a   1.000
_cell.length_b   1.000
_cell.length_c   1.000
_cell.angle_alpha   90.00
_cell.angle_beta   90.00
_cell.angle_gamma   90.00
#
_symmetry.space_group_name_H-M   'P 1'
#
loop_
_entity.id
_entity.type
_entity.pdbx_description
1 polymer ?
#
loop_
_entity_poly.entity_id
_entity_poly.type
_entity_poly.pdbx_seq_one_letter_code
_entity_poly.pdbx_strand_id
1 'polypeptide(L)'
;ADGVAGHFSNLTQGLSHIMRQKYIALPLNPETWVDMRRMDYSQDIYGPSLQRPANLNTIIFDANDESDWIRAMVYEGNEEVRNPDNVPDNTPAVRLKTRVWWDRPE
;
A
#
# COMPACT_ATOMS: atom_id res chain seq x y z
N ALA A 1 12.64 -28.73 15.03
CA ALA A 1 11.84 -27.51 14.81
C ALA A 1 12.42 -26.80 13.59
N ASP A 2 11.55 -26.42 12.67
CA ASP A 2 11.79 -25.74 11.39
C ASP A 2 12.30 -24.29 11.50
N GLY A 3 12.84 -23.88 12.66
CA GLY A 3 13.36 -22.52 12.88
C GLY A 3 12.30 -21.43 13.05
N VAL A 4 11.00 -21.76 13.05
CA VAL A 4 9.90 -20.77 13.11
C VAL A 4 10.00 -19.81 14.30
N ALA A 5 10.40 -20.31 15.47
CA ALA A 5 10.57 -19.47 16.67
C ALA A 5 11.56 -18.31 16.46
N GLY A 6 12.56 -18.48 15.58
CA GLY A 6 13.53 -17.42 15.25
C GLY A 6 12.92 -16.22 14.55
N HIS A 7 11.79 -16.40 13.84
CA HIS A 7 11.08 -15.30 13.19
C HIS A 7 10.34 -14.37 14.17
N PHE A 8 10.14 -14.80 15.42
CA PHE A 8 9.40 -14.03 16.42
C PHE A 8 10.30 -13.43 17.50
N SER A 9 11.60 -13.22 17.18
CA SER A 9 12.56 -12.67 18.14
C SER A 9 12.32 -11.19 18.46
N ASN A 10 11.64 -10.46 17.55
CA ASN A 10 11.17 -9.10 17.77
C ASN A 10 9.88 -8.83 16.98
N LEU A 11 9.24 -7.70 17.28
CA LEU A 11 7.95 -7.31 16.70
C LEU A 11 7.99 -7.24 15.17
N THR A 12 8.98 -6.55 14.60
CA THR A 12 9.09 -6.37 13.13
C THR A 12 9.28 -7.69 12.41
N GLN A 13 10.15 -8.58 12.92
CA GLN A 13 10.34 -9.91 12.33
C GLN A 13 9.08 -10.77 12.44
N GLY A 14 8.39 -10.71 13.58
CA GLY A 14 7.14 -11.44 13.78
C GLY A 14 6.05 -10.97 12.81
N LEU A 15 5.89 -9.65 12.66
CA LEU A 15 4.98 -9.06 11.68
C LEU A 15 5.39 -9.39 10.25
N SER A 16 6.67 -9.29 9.90
CA SER A 16 7.19 -9.70 8.59
C SER A 16 6.81 -11.14 8.26
N HIS A 17 7.01 -12.07 9.20
CA HIS A 17 6.66 -13.46 9.02
C HIS A 17 5.15 -13.61 8.77
N ILE A 18 4.30 -13.05 9.64
CA ILE A 18 2.84 -13.14 9.52
C ILE A 18 2.35 -12.56 8.19
N MET A 19 2.76 -11.33 7.86
CA MET A 19 2.25 -10.60 6.69
C MET A 19 2.72 -11.22 5.37
N ARG A 20 3.94 -11.77 5.32
CA ARG A 20 4.44 -12.47 4.13
C ARG A 20 3.76 -13.82 3.93
N GLN A 21 3.52 -14.59 5.00
CA GLN A 21 2.74 -15.83 4.89
C GLN A 21 1.28 -15.54 4.49
N LYS A 22 0.68 -14.48 5.03
CA LYS A 22 -0.65 -14.02 4.64
C LYS A 22 -0.70 -13.64 3.15
N TYR A 23 0.29 -12.90 2.64
CA TYR A 23 0.39 -12.53 1.23
C TYR A 23 0.45 -13.76 0.32
N ILE A 24 1.27 -14.76 0.67
CA ILE A 24 1.39 -16.03 -0.08
C ILE A 24 0.08 -16.82 -0.07
N ALA A 25 -0.63 -16.84 1.07
CA ALA A 25 -1.90 -17.54 1.22
C ALA A 25 -3.08 -16.84 0.51
N LEU A 26 -2.94 -15.56 0.15
CA LEU A 26 -3.99 -14.72 -0.44
C LEU A 26 -3.66 -14.23 -1.86
N PRO A 27 -3.16 -15.08 -2.78
CA PRO A 27 -2.53 -14.63 -4.04
C PRO A 27 -3.49 -13.92 -5.00
N LEU A 28 -4.79 -14.19 -4.90
CA LEU A 28 -5.83 -13.57 -5.73
C LEU A 28 -6.82 -12.74 -4.90
N ASN A 29 -6.52 -12.50 -3.63
CA ASN A 29 -7.40 -11.73 -2.78
C ASN A 29 -6.97 -10.26 -2.76
N PRO A 30 -7.86 -9.30 -3.09
CA PRO A 30 -7.54 -7.88 -3.07
C PRO A 30 -7.21 -7.34 -1.66
N GLU A 31 -7.49 -8.10 -0.59
CA GLU A 31 -7.08 -7.76 0.78
C GLU A 31 -5.56 -7.60 0.90
N THR A 32 -4.78 -8.26 0.05
CA THR A 32 -3.32 -8.08 0.00
C THR A 32 -2.90 -6.62 -0.20
N TRP A 33 -3.64 -5.85 -1.00
CA TRP A 33 -3.35 -4.42 -1.19
C TRP A 33 -3.73 -3.58 0.05
N VAL A 34 -4.79 -3.96 0.76
CA VAL A 34 -5.18 -3.33 2.03
C VAL A 34 -4.09 -3.54 3.07
N ASP A 35 -3.60 -4.77 3.20
CA ASP A 35 -2.51 -5.14 4.09
C ASP A 35 -1.21 -4.39 3.77
N MET A 36 -0.83 -4.32 2.48
CA MET A 36 0.39 -3.62 2.08
C MET A 36 0.35 -2.14 2.44
N ARG A 37 -0.80 -1.47 2.24
CA ARG A 37 -0.97 -0.07 2.64
C ARG A 37 -0.92 0.10 4.15
N ARG A 38 -1.53 -0.83 4.90
CA ARG A 38 -1.52 -0.80 6.38
C ARG A 38 -0.11 -0.92 6.95
N MET A 39 0.75 -1.70 6.32
CA MET A 39 2.17 -1.82 6.68
C MET A 39 3.07 -0.85 5.90
N ASP A 40 2.48 0.20 5.35
CA ASP A 40 3.13 1.28 4.61
C ASP A 40 4.08 0.87 3.48
N TYR A 41 3.83 -0.28 2.83
CA TYR A 41 4.75 -0.87 1.85
C TYR A 41 6.18 -1.11 2.41
N SER A 42 6.31 -1.32 3.72
CA SER A 42 7.60 -1.47 4.39
C SER A 42 8.39 -2.66 3.85
N GLN A 43 9.64 -2.41 3.45
CA GLN A 43 10.59 -3.46 3.09
C GLN A 43 11.06 -4.28 4.30
N ASP A 44 10.96 -3.75 5.53
CA ASP A 44 11.22 -4.54 6.73
C ASP A 44 10.14 -5.62 6.94
N ILE A 45 8.92 -5.35 6.46
CA ILE A 45 7.80 -6.29 6.53
C ILE A 45 7.78 -7.21 5.32
N TYR A 46 7.83 -6.69 4.09
CA TYR A 46 7.67 -7.49 2.86
C TYR A 46 9.00 -7.95 2.23
N GLY A 47 10.13 -7.44 2.71
CA GLY A 47 11.46 -7.77 2.22
C GLY A 47 11.96 -6.83 1.10
N PRO A 48 13.26 -6.90 0.77
CA PRO A 48 13.91 -6.02 -0.21
C PRO A 48 13.46 -6.28 -1.66
N SER A 49 12.73 -7.36 -1.91
CA SER A 49 12.14 -7.66 -3.21
C SER A 49 10.89 -6.83 -3.51
N LEU A 50 10.33 -6.13 -2.51
CA LEU A 50 9.27 -5.16 -2.76
C LEU A 50 9.89 -3.90 -3.39
N GLN A 51 9.72 -3.77 -4.70
CA GLN A 51 10.28 -2.68 -5.50
C GLN A 51 9.18 -1.97 -6.29
N ARG A 52 9.37 -0.67 -6.51
CA ARG A 52 8.47 0.12 -7.34
C ARG A 52 8.56 -0.32 -8.81
N PRO A 53 7.48 -0.18 -9.59
CA PRO A 53 7.50 -0.52 -11.01
C PRO A 53 8.57 0.26 -11.77
N ALA A 54 9.28 -0.41 -12.69
CA ALA A 54 10.32 0.23 -13.52
C ALA A 54 9.77 1.39 -14.39
N ASN A 55 8.52 1.31 -14.84
CA ASN A 55 7.84 2.33 -15.63
C ASN A 55 6.85 3.13 -14.77
N LEU A 56 7.34 3.72 -13.68
CA LEU A 56 6.54 4.55 -12.80
C LEU A 56 6.00 5.77 -13.56
N ASN A 57 4.72 6.10 -13.37
CA ASN A 57 4.16 7.35 -13.88
C ASN A 57 4.64 8.54 -13.02
N THR A 58 5.69 9.21 -13.49
CA THR A 58 6.35 10.32 -12.80
C THR A 58 5.56 11.64 -12.80
N ILE A 59 4.43 11.71 -13.52
CA ILE A 59 3.49 12.83 -13.43
C ILE A 59 2.71 12.76 -12.11
N ILE A 60 2.48 11.56 -11.59
CA ILE A 60 1.66 11.31 -10.40
C ILE A 60 2.54 11.02 -9.18
N PHE A 61 3.57 10.19 -9.35
CA PHE A 61 4.41 9.70 -8.26
C PHE A 61 5.85 10.21 -8.40
N ASP A 62 6.47 10.64 -7.31
CA ASP A 62 7.86 11.07 -7.29
C ASP A 62 8.78 9.85 -7.43
N ALA A 63 9.65 9.83 -8.44
CA ALA A 63 10.61 8.75 -8.66
C ALA A 63 11.74 8.72 -7.63
N ASN A 64 12.02 9.85 -6.96
CA ASN A 64 13.08 9.97 -5.96
C ASN A 64 12.60 9.65 -4.54
N ASP A 65 11.28 9.51 -4.34
CA ASP A 65 10.67 9.10 -3.08
C ASP A 65 10.29 7.62 -3.14
N GLU A 66 11.07 6.77 -2.48
CA GLU A 66 10.83 5.32 -2.40
C GLU A 66 9.56 4.97 -1.61
N SER A 67 9.03 5.90 -0.82
CA SER A 67 7.81 5.74 -0.02
C SER A 67 6.53 6.21 -0.73
N ASP A 68 6.66 6.80 -1.93
CA ASP A 68 5.54 7.35 -2.69
C ASP A 68 4.77 6.27 -3.45
N TRP A 69 3.93 5.56 -2.71
CA TRP A 69 3.06 4.49 -3.18
C TRP A 69 1.61 4.93 -3.33
N ILE A 70 0.89 4.23 -4.20
CA ILE A 70 -0.57 4.37 -4.33
C ILE A 70 -1.28 4.01 -3.02
N ARG A 71 -2.17 4.89 -2.55
CA ARG A 71 -2.90 4.79 -1.28
C ARG A 71 -4.40 4.57 -1.46
N ALA A 72 -4.96 5.00 -2.59
CA ALA A 72 -6.39 4.88 -2.86
C ALA A 72 -6.69 4.96 -4.36
N MET A 73 -7.97 4.86 -4.70
CA MET A 73 -8.49 5.05 -6.05
C MET A 73 -9.17 6.41 -6.19
N VAL A 74 -9.23 6.90 -7.43
CA VAL A 74 -10.08 8.04 -7.80
C VAL A 74 -11.56 7.68 -7.65
N TYR A 75 -12.37 8.66 -7.29
CA TYR A 75 -13.81 8.61 -7.47
C TYR A 75 -14.14 8.52 -8.97
N GLU A 76 -15.29 7.92 -9.27
CA GLU A 76 -15.73 7.74 -10.63
C GLU A 76 -16.15 9.09 -11.23
N GLY A 77 -15.80 9.33 -12.51
CA GLY A 77 -15.92 10.66 -13.12
C GLY A 77 -17.36 11.17 -13.27
N ASN A 78 -18.38 10.30 -13.32
CA ASN A 78 -19.76 10.77 -13.28
C ASN A 78 -20.12 11.39 -11.92
N GLU A 79 -19.45 11.06 -10.82
CA GLU A 79 -19.66 11.75 -9.54
C GLU A 79 -19.22 13.21 -9.62
N GLU A 80 -18.14 13.52 -10.32
CA GLU A 80 -17.70 14.92 -10.54
C GLU A 80 -18.74 15.72 -11.34
N VAL A 81 -19.47 15.07 -12.25
CA VAL A 81 -20.48 15.74 -13.09
C VAL A 81 -21.84 15.80 -12.41
N ARG A 82 -22.25 14.72 -11.73
CA ARG A 82 -23.59 14.56 -11.14
C ARG A 82 -23.68 15.07 -9.71
N ASN A 83 -22.55 15.17 -9.01
CA ASN A 83 -22.49 15.56 -7.60
C ASN A 83 -21.27 16.46 -7.29
N PRO A 84 -20.98 17.50 -8.11
CA PRO A 84 -19.74 18.27 -8.04
C PRO A 84 -19.50 18.88 -6.66
N ASP A 85 -20.55 19.35 -5.98
CA ASP A 85 -20.45 20.05 -4.70
C ASP A 85 -19.98 19.14 -3.55
N ASN A 86 -20.09 17.81 -3.71
CA ASN A 86 -19.71 16.84 -2.68
C ASN A 86 -18.47 16.01 -3.04
N VAL A 87 -17.88 16.23 -4.24
CA VAL A 87 -16.67 15.55 -4.67
C VAL A 87 -15.47 16.47 -4.39
N PRO A 88 -14.53 16.07 -3.52
CA PRO A 88 -13.31 16.84 -3.30
C PRO A 88 -12.38 16.74 -4.52
N ASP A 89 -11.18 17.33 -4.43
CA ASP A 89 -10.15 17.17 -5.48
C ASP A 89 -9.90 15.69 -5.80
N ASN A 90 -10.35 15.29 -6.98
CA ASN A 90 -10.31 13.92 -7.48
C ASN A 90 -9.23 13.73 -8.56
N THR A 91 -8.31 14.69 -8.71
CA THR A 91 -7.16 14.52 -9.60
C THR A 91 -6.33 13.30 -9.18
N PRO A 92 -5.79 12.51 -10.12
CA PRO A 92 -4.99 11.33 -9.77
C PRO A 92 -3.79 11.65 -8.88
N ALA A 93 -3.13 12.80 -9.10
CA ALA A 93 -1.98 13.26 -8.31
C ALA A 93 -2.32 13.46 -6.82
N VAL A 94 -3.54 13.90 -6.50
CA VAL A 94 -4.00 14.06 -5.12
C VAL A 94 -4.62 12.77 -4.62
N ARG A 95 -5.62 12.24 -5.32
CA ARG A 95 -6.49 11.20 -4.80
C ARG A 95 -5.83 9.84 -4.71
N LEU A 96 -4.94 9.48 -5.63
CA LEU A 96 -4.20 8.21 -5.59
C LEU A 96 -3.17 8.17 -4.46
N LYS A 97 -2.70 9.33 -3.99
CA LYS A 97 -1.71 9.46 -2.90
C LYS A 97 -2.35 9.74 -1.53
N THR A 98 -3.63 10.08 -1.51
CA THR A 98 -4.37 10.38 -0.28
C THR A 98 -4.62 9.10 0.52
N ARG A 99 -4.08 9.05 1.74
CA ARG A 99 -4.35 7.99 2.71
C ARG A 99 -5.82 7.99 3.15
N VAL A 100 -6.38 6.80 3.32
CA VAL A 100 -7.74 6.63 3.86
C VAL A 100 -7.71 6.64 5.39
N TRP A 101 -8.87 6.75 6.06
CA TRP A 101 -8.96 6.96 7.51
C TRP A 101 -8.10 5.99 8.36
N TRP A 102 -8.02 4.72 7.97
CA TRP A 102 -7.27 3.67 8.66
C TRP A 102 -5.80 3.57 8.23
N ASP A 103 -5.45 4.14 7.07
CA ASP A 103 -4.10 4.10 6.50
C ASP A 103 -3.31 5.23 7.17
N ARG A 104 -2.66 4.90 8.29
CA ARG A 104 -1.82 5.84 9.03
C ARG A 104 -0.37 5.40 8.92
N PRO A 105 0.58 6.32 8.69
CA PRO A 105 1.99 6.00 8.79
C PRO A 105 2.29 5.51 10.21
N GLU A 106 3.12 4.46 10.33
CA GLU A 106 3.62 3.94 11.61
C GLU A 106 4.69 4.87 12.22
#